data_AF-A0A396MDJ4-F1
#
_entry.id   AF-A0A396MDJ4-F1
#
_cell.length_a   1.000
_cell.length_b   1.000
_cell.length_c   1.000
_cell.angle_alpha   90.00
_cell.angle_beta   90.00
_cell.angle_gamma   90.00
#
_symmetry.space_group_name_H-M   'P 1'
#
loop_
_entity.id
_entity.type
_entity.pdbx_description
1 polymer ?
#
loop_
_entity_poly.entity_id
_entity_poly.type
_entity_poly.pdbx_seq_one_letter_code
_entity_poly.pdbx_strand_id
1 'polypeptide(L)'
;PMKRGITTNRNKFVLGPSGSGKSFFMNHLVRQYYEQGTHVVLVDTGNSYQGLCEMIRCKTNGADGVYFTYTEEKPISFNPFYTDDYVFDVEKKDSIKTLLLTLWKSEDDKVTKTESGELGSAVNAYIERIRADRSIVPSFNTFYEYMRDDYRRELAEREIKVEKSDFNIDNMLTTMRQYYRDGRYDFLLNSTENIDLLGKRFIVFEIDSIKENRELFPVVTIIIMEAFINKMRRLKGVRKQLIVEEAWK
;
A
#
# COMPACT_ATOMS: atom_id res chain seq x y z
N PRO A 1 22.95 19.93 11.18
CA PRO A 1 23.71 18.65 11.17
C PRO A 1 23.92 18.09 9.76
N MET A 2 22.85 17.69 9.07
CA MET A 2 22.92 17.13 7.71
C MET A 2 23.60 18.05 6.67
N LYS A 3 23.18 19.32 6.54
CA LYS A 3 23.83 20.31 5.66
C LYS A 3 25.30 20.58 6.00
N ARG A 4 25.71 20.27 7.24
CA ARG A 4 27.07 20.43 7.76
C ARG A 4 27.89 19.14 7.67
N GLY A 5 27.35 18.07 7.05
CA GLY A 5 28.02 16.77 6.94
C GLY A 5 28.14 15.97 8.25
N ILE A 6 27.54 16.43 9.35
CA ILE A 6 27.67 15.80 10.68
C ILE A 6 26.88 14.49 10.75
N THR A 7 25.81 14.35 9.99
CA THR A 7 24.97 13.14 9.96
C THR A 7 24.63 12.78 8.53
N THR A 8 24.62 11.48 8.23
CA THR A 8 24.27 10.91 6.91
C THR A 8 22.80 10.44 6.86
N ASN A 9 22.21 10.13 8.00
CA ASN A 9 20.84 9.62 8.12
C ASN A 9 19.94 10.57 8.96
N ARG A 10 18.63 10.59 8.68
CA ARG A 10 17.57 11.32 9.39
C ARG A 10 16.56 10.42 10.11
N ASN A 11 16.71 9.10 10.01
CA ASN A 11 15.90 8.10 10.72
C ASN A 11 15.91 8.38 12.22
N LYS A 12 14.79 8.08 12.88
CA LYS A 12 14.59 8.29 14.31
C LYS A 12 13.95 7.06 14.91
N PHE A 13 14.42 6.68 16.08
CA PHE A 13 13.80 5.68 16.93
C PHE A 13 13.49 6.36 18.26
N VAL A 14 12.22 6.33 18.67
CA VAL A 14 11.75 6.94 19.92
C VAL A 14 11.27 5.83 20.82
N LEU A 15 11.89 5.69 21.99
CA LEU A 15 11.62 4.63 22.95
C LEU A 15 11.30 5.22 24.31
N GLY A 16 10.39 4.58 25.03
CA GLY A 16 10.00 4.93 26.38
C GLY A 16 8.80 4.09 26.84
N PRO A 17 8.60 3.91 28.16
CA PRO A 17 7.46 3.15 28.68
C PRO A 17 6.11 3.85 28.37
N SER A 18 5.00 3.16 28.62
CA SER A 18 3.68 3.79 28.52
C SER A 18 3.59 5.00 29.45
N GLY A 19 2.93 6.07 29.01
CA GLY A 19 2.81 7.32 29.77
C GLY A 19 4.07 8.21 29.81
N SER A 20 5.19 7.81 29.20
CA SER A 20 6.44 8.61 29.22
C SER A 20 6.42 9.86 28.32
N GLY A 21 5.29 10.18 27.69
CA GLY A 21 5.15 11.35 26.80
C GLY A 21 5.68 11.17 25.37
N LYS A 22 5.88 9.94 24.88
CA LYS A 22 6.33 9.68 23.50
C LYS A 22 5.46 10.37 22.45
N SER A 23 4.15 10.12 22.50
CA SER A 23 3.19 10.69 21.55
C SER A 23 3.06 12.20 21.68
N PHE A 24 3.23 12.75 22.89
CA PHE A 24 3.26 14.20 23.11
C PHE A 24 4.47 14.84 22.41
N PHE A 25 5.67 14.28 22.62
CA PHE A 25 6.89 14.72 21.93
C PHE A 25 6.76 14.59 20.41
N MET A 26 6.25 13.45 19.93
CA MET A 26 6.11 13.19 18.51
C MET A 26 5.09 14.12 17.86
N ASN A 27 3.94 14.39 18.47
CA ASN A 27 2.97 15.37 17.96
C ASN A 27 3.63 16.74 17.71
N HIS A 28 4.43 17.23 18.67
CA HIS A 28 5.15 18.49 18.52
C HIS A 28 6.18 18.43 17.38
N LEU A 29 7.02 17.40 17.36
CA LEU A 29 8.06 17.22 16.34
C LEU A 29 7.47 17.14 14.92
N VAL A 30 6.40 16.36 14.77
CA VAL A 30 5.72 16.09 13.51
C VAL A 30 5.05 17.34 12.96
N ARG A 31 4.38 18.12 13.83
CA ARG A 31 3.84 19.43 13.48
C ARG A 31 4.93 20.36 12.93
N GLN A 32 6.09 20.43 13.60
CA GLN A 32 7.20 21.28 13.14
C GLN A 32 7.71 20.85 11.75
N TYR A 33 7.78 19.55 11.46
CA TYR A 33 8.14 19.09 10.12
C TYR A 33 7.09 19.43 9.07
N TYR A 34 5.81 19.26 9.40
CA TYR A 34 4.70 19.64 8.53
C TYR A 34 4.72 21.15 8.19
N GLU A 35 4.95 22.02 9.19
CA GLU A 35 5.07 23.47 9.00
C GLU A 35 6.26 23.85 8.08
N GLN A 36 7.31 23.01 8.03
CA GLN A 36 8.45 23.13 7.12
C GLN A 36 8.20 22.55 5.72
N GLY A 37 6.96 22.20 5.37
CA GLY A 37 6.60 21.64 4.07
C GLY A 37 6.92 20.15 3.90
N THR A 38 7.13 19.42 5.00
CA THR A 38 7.31 17.96 4.95
C THR A 38 5.96 17.27 4.72
N HIS A 39 5.93 16.27 3.83
CA HIS A 39 4.79 15.36 3.73
C HIS A 39 4.94 14.26 4.79
N VAL A 40 3.96 14.17 5.68
CA VAL A 40 3.88 13.23 6.79
C VAL A 40 2.81 12.19 6.47
N VAL A 41 3.22 10.93 6.52
CA VAL A 41 2.32 9.76 6.56
C VAL A 41 2.55 9.09 7.90
N LEU A 42 1.48 8.93 8.67
CA LEU A 42 1.55 8.40 10.03
C LEU A 42 0.63 7.19 10.15
N VAL A 43 1.14 6.12 10.75
CA VAL A 43 0.38 4.93 11.16
C VAL A 43 0.21 5.03 12.67
N ASP A 44 -1.03 5.26 13.10
CA ASP A 44 -1.40 5.51 14.49
C ASP A 44 -2.06 4.28 15.11
N THR A 45 -1.81 4.08 16.39
CA THR A 45 -2.49 3.08 17.21
C THR A 45 -3.00 3.79 18.46
N GLY A 46 -4.32 3.94 18.60
CA GLY A 46 -4.94 4.57 19.77
C GLY A 46 -5.18 6.08 19.66
N ASN A 47 -5.43 6.58 18.44
CA ASN A 47 -5.92 7.94 18.17
C ASN A 47 -5.06 9.10 18.73
N SER A 48 -3.76 8.87 18.94
CA SER A 48 -2.85 9.86 19.51
C SER A 48 -2.62 11.09 18.63
N TYR A 49 -2.92 11.00 17.33
CA TYR A 49 -2.67 12.07 16.35
C TYR A 49 -3.95 12.67 15.76
N GLN A 50 -5.13 12.21 16.18
CA GLN A 50 -6.41 12.72 15.69
C GLN A 50 -6.54 14.24 15.86
N GLY A 51 -6.27 14.75 17.06
CA GLY A 51 -6.37 16.18 17.35
C GLY A 51 -5.41 17.05 16.52
N LEU A 52 -4.19 16.57 16.26
CA LEU A 52 -3.24 17.27 15.39
C LEU A 52 -3.71 17.27 13.93
N CYS A 53 -4.22 16.14 13.45
CA CYS A 53 -4.74 15.99 12.09
C CYS A 53 -5.95 16.90 11.86
N GLU A 54 -6.91 16.92 12.79
CA GLU A 54 -8.08 17.78 12.73
C GLU A 54 -7.72 19.27 12.80
N MET A 55 -6.77 19.65 13.67
CA MET A 55 -6.28 21.02 13.71
C MET A 55 -5.70 21.45 12.34
N ILE A 56 -4.91 20.59 11.69
CA ILE A 56 -4.36 20.87 10.35
C ILE A 56 -5.49 20.97 9.32
N ARG A 57 -6.47 20.06 9.37
CA ARG A 57 -7.65 20.07 8.49
C ARG A 57 -8.43 21.37 8.59
N CYS A 58 -8.75 21.81 9.80
CA CYS A 58 -9.45 23.07 10.06
C CYS A 58 -8.64 24.27 9.58
N LYS A 59 -7.33 24.33 9.91
CA LYS A 59 -6.46 25.45 9.50
C LYS A 59 -6.31 25.60 7.98
N THR A 60 -6.44 24.51 7.25
CA THR A 60 -6.25 24.48 5.80
C THR A 60 -7.55 24.36 5.02
N ASN A 61 -8.71 24.45 5.69
CA ASN A 61 -10.03 24.24 5.10
C ASN A 61 -10.12 22.93 4.30
N GLY A 62 -9.52 21.86 4.81
CA GLY A 62 -9.50 20.54 4.17
C GLY A 62 -8.46 20.35 3.06
N ALA A 63 -7.61 21.36 2.77
CA ALA A 63 -6.52 21.18 1.82
C ALA A 63 -5.50 20.13 2.31
N ASP A 64 -5.22 20.09 3.61
CA ASP A 64 -4.42 19.06 4.30
C ASP A 64 -5.19 18.46 5.48
N GLY A 65 -4.59 17.46 6.16
CA GLY A 65 -5.18 16.85 7.35
C GLY A 65 -6.23 15.81 7.02
N VAL A 66 -5.78 14.63 6.59
CA VAL A 66 -6.64 13.48 6.29
C VAL A 66 -6.44 12.42 7.36
N TYR A 67 -7.52 12.09 8.06
CA TYR A 67 -7.55 11.04 9.07
C TYR A 67 -8.36 9.86 8.52
N PHE A 68 -7.71 8.73 8.29
CA PHE A 68 -8.33 7.48 7.90
C PHE A 68 -8.54 6.62 9.12
N THR A 69 -9.79 6.22 9.35
CA THR A 69 -10.14 5.14 10.27
C THR A 69 -10.84 4.09 9.45
N TYR A 70 -10.44 2.82 9.62
CA TYR A 70 -11.20 1.73 9.02
C TYR A 70 -12.60 1.70 9.66
N THR A 71 -13.62 1.86 8.83
CA THR A 71 -15.01 1.59 9.19
C THR A 71 -15.61 0.75 8.07
N GLU A 72 -16.55 -0.15 8.40
CA GLU A 72 -17.24 -0.95 7.36
C GLU A 72 -17.94 -0.04 6.34
N GLU A 73 -18.39 1.14 6.75
CA GLU A 73 -19.07 2.13 5.90
C GLU A 73 -18.10 2.94 5.01
N LYS A 74 -16.85 3.13 5.44
CA LYS A 74 -15.81 3.86 4.70
C LYS A 74 -14.49 3.09 4.77
N PRO A 75 -14.38 2.00 3.99
CA PRO A 75 -13.14 1.25 3.94
C PRO A 75 -12.04 2.07 3.27
N ILE A 76 -10.79 1.80 3.66
CA ILE A 76 -9.63 2.27 2.91
C ILE A 76 -9.56 1.44 1.63
N SER A 77 -9.64 2.08 0.47
CA SER A 77 -9.56 1.44 -0.84
C SER A 77 -8.43 2.03 -1.67
N PHE A 78 -7.87 1.22 -2.55
CA PHE A 78 -6.80 1.62 -3.47
C PHE A 78 -6.86 0.75 -4.73
N ASN A 79 -6.24 1.19 -5.83
CA ASN A 79 -6.10 0.38 -7.03
C ASN A 79 -4.61 0.22 -7.38
N PRO A 80 -4.03 -0.99 -7.19
CA PRO A 80 -2.61 -1.21 -7.43
C PRO A 80 -2.22 -1.13 -8.91
N PHE A 81 -3.17 -1.37 -9.81
CA PHE A 81 -2.98 -1.34 -11.26
C PHE A 81 -3.29 0.02 -11.89
N TYR A 82 -3.64 1.03 -11.09
CA TYR A 82 -3.92 2.37 -11.61
C TYR A 82 -2.65 3.23 -11.68
N THR A 83 -2.46 3.90 -12.83
CA THR A 83 -1.53 5.02 -13.01
C THR A 83 -2.13 6.00 -14.02
N ASP A 84 -2.04 7.32 -13.78
CA ASP A 84 -2.63 8.34 -14.66
C ASP A 84 -2.03 8.30 -16.08
N ASP A 85 -0.75 7.97 -16.18
CA ASP A 85 0.04 7.94 -17.40
C ASP A 85 0.21 6.53 -18.01
N TYR A 86 -0.35 5.49 -17.37
CA TYR A 86 -0.12 4.09 -17.72
C TYR A 86 1.36 3.69 -17.74
N VAL A 87 2.19 4.39 -16.96
CA VAL A 87 3.62 4.09 -16.81
C VAL A 87 3.82 3.23 -15.56
N PHE A 88 4.29 2.00 -15.78
CA PHE A 88 4.62 1.04 -14.73
C PHE A 88 6.13 0.79 -14.74
N ASP A 89 6.86 1.55 -13.93
CA ASP A 89 8.29 1.33 -13.73
C ASP A 89 8.58 0.00 -13.01
N VAL A 90 9.86 -0.39 -12.96
CA VAL A 90 10.30 -1.65 -12.33
C VAL A 90 9.85 -1.71 -10.87
N GLU A 91 9.96 -0.60 -10.14
CA GLU A 91 9.59 -0.56 -8.73
C GLU A 91 8.07 -0.69 -8.51
N LYS A 92 7.23 -0.15 -9.41
CA LYS A 92 5.75 -0.29 -9.37
C LYS A 92 5.34 -1.71 -9.68
N LYS A 93 5.97 -2.34 -10.68
CA LYS A 93 5.77 -3.75 -11.00
C LYS A 93 6.14 -4.64 -9.80
N ASP A 94 7.26 -4.34 -9.15
CA ASP A 94 7.69 -5.05 -7.95
C ASP A 94 6.78 -4.79 -6.74
N SER A 95 6.22 -3.59 -6.58
CA SER A 95 5.26 -3.32 -5.51
C SER A 95 3.93 -4.05 -5.71
N ILE A 96 3.41 -4.09 -6.94
CA ILE A 96 2.23 -4.90 -7.31
C ILE A 96 2.51 -6.38 -7.04
N LYS A 97 3.66 -6.90 -7.49
CA LYS A 97 4.05 -8.30 -7.25
C LYS A 97 4.12 -8.63 -5.75
N THR A 98 4.73 -7.76 -4.96
CA THR A 98 4.85 -7.93 -3.50
C THR A 98 3.48 -7.94 -2.85
N LEU A 99 2.59 -7.02 -3.24
CA LEU A 99 1.21 -6.98 -2.77
C LEU A 99 0.49 -8.30 -3.06
N LEU A 100 0.54 -8.77 -4.30
CA LEU A 100 -0.14 -10.00 -4.71
C LEU A 100 0.41 -11.24 -3.98
N LEU A 101 1.72 -11.30 -3.74
CA LEU A 101 2.32 -12.36 -2.93
C LEU A 101 1.81 -12.35 -1.50
N THR A 102 1.76 -11.19 -0.85
CA THR A 102 1.24 -11.07 0.52
C THR A 102 -0.25 -11.39 0.62
N LEU A 103 -1.03 -11.11 -0.43
CA LEU A 103 -2.46 -11.47 -0.47
C LEU A 103 -2.68 -12.97 -0.69
N TRP A 104 -1.79 -13.62 -1.44
CA TRP A 104 -1.90 -15.04 -1.75
C TRP A 104 -1.35 -15.93 -0.63
N LYS A 105 -0.26 -15.52 0.01
CA LYS A 105 0.53 -16.35 0.92
C LYS A 105 0.29 -15.95 2.37
N SER A 106 0.11 -16.94 3.23
CA SER A 106 0.05 -16.74 4.67
C SER A 106 1.44 -16.41 5.23
N GLU A 107 1.54 -15.87 6.44
CA GLU A 107 2.84 -15.58 7.08
C GLU A 107 3.74 -16.83 7.19
N ASP A 108 3.14 -18.02 7.32
CA ASP A 108 3.84 -19.30 7.42
C ASP A 108 4.24 -19.91 6.06
N ASP A 109 3.72 -19.37 4.95
CA ASP A 109 3.96 -19.92 3.61
C ASP A 109 5.23 -19.33 3.01
N LYS A 110 6.25 -20.18 2.83
CA LYS A 110 7.47 -19.77 2.12
C LYS A 110 7.18 -19.59 0.63
N VAL A 111 7.35 -18.36 0.14
CA VAL A 111 7.31 -18.07 -1.30
C VAL A 111 8.53 -18.65 -1.98
N THR A 112 8.33 -19.51 -2.97
CA THR A 112 9.45 -20.04 -3.76
C THR A 112 9.91 -19.03 -4.82
N LYS A 113 11.15 -19.18 -5.31
CA LYS A 113 11.65 -18.35 -6.42
C LYS A 113 10.79 -18.50 -7.68
N THR A 114 10.27 -19.71 -7.92
CA THR A 114 9.41 -19.98 -9.07
C THR A 114 8.06 -19.29 -8.93
N GLU A 115 7.43 -19.35 -7.76
CA GLU A 115 6.16 -18.64 -7.51
C GLU A 115 6.30 -17.13 -7.69
N SER A 116 7.36 -16.55 -7.14
CA SER A 116 7.67 -15.12 -7.30
C SER A 116 7.95 -14.75 -8.77
N GLY A 117 8.68 -15.61 -9.49
CA GLY A 117 8.99 -15.43 -10.90
C GLY A 117 7.77 -15.52 -11.82
N GLU A 118 6.90 -16.49 -11.59
CA GLU A 118 5.67 -16.68 -12.36
C GLU A 118 4.67 -15.55 -12.11
N LEU A 119 4.48 -15.15 -10.85
CA LEU A 119 3.59 -14.02 -10.55
C LEU A 119 4.15 -12.71 -11.12
N GLY A 120 5.46 -12.49 -11.07
CA GLY A 120 6.11 -11.35 -11.72
C GLY A 120 5.92 -11.35 -13.25
N SER A 121 6.01 -12.51 -13.88
CA SER A 121 5.76 -12.68 -15.32
C SER A 121 4.30 -12.40 -15.68
N ALA A 122 3.37 -12.90 -14.87
CA ALA A 122 1.94 -12.64 -15.01
C ALA A 122 1.59 -11.16 -14.88
N VAL A 123 2.14 -10.47 -13.87
CA VAL A 123 1.96 -9.02 -13.69
C VAL A 123 2.49 -8.25 -14.89
N ASN A 124 3.65 -8.62 -15.41
CA ASN A 124 4.21 -7.99 -16.60
C ASN A 124 3.32 -8.18 -17.84
N ALA A 125 2.90 -9.41 -18.11
CA ALA A 125 2.06 -9.73 -19.26
C ALA A 125 0.70 -9.01 -19.19
N TYR A 126 0.09 -8.97 -18.00
CA TYR A 126 -1.12 -8.20 -17.76
C TYR A 126 -0.94 -6.69 -18.00
N ILE A 127 0.16 -6.11 -17.52
CA ILE A 127 0.47 -4.69 -17.75
C ILE A 127 0.65 -4.39 -19.24
N GLU A 128 1.32 -5.25 -20.00
CA GLU A 128 1.45 -5.07 -21.44
C GLU A 128 0.10 -5.16 -22.15
N ARG A 129 -0.80 -6.05 -21.69
CA ARG A 129 -2.17 -6.15 -22.21
C ARG A 129 -2.98 -4.87 -22.01
N ILE A 130 -3.02 -4.30 -20.80
CA ILE A 130 -3.75 -3.05 -20.54
C ILE A 130 -3.10 -1.81 -21.21
N ARG A 131 -1.83 -1.91 -21.60
CA ARG A 131 -1.14 -0.90 -22.41
C ARG A 131 -1.51 -1.00 -23.88
N ALA A 132 -1.66 -2.22 -24.40
CA ALA A 132 -2.06 -2.49 -25.77
C ALA A 132 -3.55 -2.24 -26.01
N ASP A 133 -4.41 -2.61 -25.05
CA ASP A 133 -5.86 -2.45 -25.14
C ASP A 133 -6.39 -1.53 -24.03
N ARG A 134 -6.71 -0.30 -24.43
CA ARG A 134 -7.23 0.75 -23.53
C ARG A 134 -8.69 0.55 -23.15
N SER A 135 -9.39 -0.42 -23.73
CA SER A 135 -10.75 -0.75 -23.31
C SER A 135 -10.78 -1.47 -21.95
N ILE A 136 -9.66 -2.07 -21.55
CA ILE A 136 -9.51 -2.77 -20.28
C ILE A 136 -9.23 -1.74 -19.19
N VAL A 137 -10.17 -1.58 -18.26
CA VAL A 137 -9.98 -0.75 -17.07
C VAL A 137 -8.99 -1.46 -16.13
N PRO A 138 -7.82 -0.88 -15.82
CA PRO A 138 -6.86 -1.51 -14.94
C PRO A 138 -7.41 -1.59 -13.51
N SER A 139 -7.59 -2.80 -13.00
CA SER A 139 -7.89 -3.03 -11.59
C SER A 139 -7.50 -4.45 -11.18
N PHE A 140 -7.71 -4.77 -9.90
CA PHE A 140 -7.57 -6.13 -9.42
C PHE A 140 -8.56 -7.10 -10.09
N ASN A 141 -9.79 -6.67 -10.35
CA ASN A 141 -10.80 -7.49 -11.01
C ASN A 141 -10.37 -7.96 -12.40
N THR A 142 -9.89 -7.04 -13.24
CA THR A 142 -9.44 -7.36 -14.60
C THR A 142 -8.13 -8.15 -14.59
N PHE A 143 -7.26 -7.96 -13.59
CA PHE A 143 -6.11 -8.85 -13.36
C PHE A 143 -6.55 -10.27 -12.98
N TYR A 144 -7.51 -10.41 -12.06
CA TYR A 144 -8.03 -11.70 -11.63
C TYR A 144 -8.68 -12.47 -12.78
N GLU A 145 -9.48 -11.80 -13.60
CA GLU A 145 -10.08 -12.37 -14.82
C GLU A 145 -9.02 -12.83 -15.82
N TYR A 146 -7.99 -11.99 -16.05
CA TYR A 146 -6.83 -12.36 -16.87
C TYR A 146 -6.14 -13.63 -16.35
N MET A 147 -5.90 -13.73 -15.04
CA MET A 147 -5.28 -14.91 -14.43
C MET A 147 -6.15 -16.17 -14.60
N ARG A 148 -7.47 -16.03 -14.42
CA ARG A 148 -8.43 -17.14 -14.50
C ARG A 148 -8.54 -17.69 -15.92
N ASP A 149 -8.63 -16.81 -16.91
CA ASP A 149 -9.06 -17.18 -18.26
C ASP A 149 -7.88 -17.29 -19.23
N ASP A 150 -7.01 -16.29 -19.27
CA ASP A 150 -5.95 -16.19 -20.28
C ASP A 150 -4.64 -16.79 -19.80
N TYR A 151 -4.10 -16.29 -18.67
CA TYR A 151 -2.81 -16.75 -18.16
C TYR A 151 -2.82 -18.24 -17.83
N ARG A 152 -3.96 -18.75 -17.34
CA ARG A 152 -4.14 -20.19 -17.10
C ARG A 152 -3.95 -21.02 -18.38
N ARG A 153 -4.47 -20.56 -19.52
CA ARG A 153 -4.30 -21.23 -20.82
C ARG A 153 -2.88 -21.10 -21.32
N GLU A 154 -2.32 -19.89 -21.25
CA GLU A 154 -0.93 -19.63 -21.64
C GLU A 154 0.04 -20.52 -20.87
N LEU A 155 -0.14 -20.67 -19.55
CA LEU A 155 0.68 -21.54 -18.71
C LEU A 155 0.62 -23.01 -19.13
N ALA A 156 -0.54 -23.48 -19.59
CA ALA A 156 -0.75 -24.86 -20.04
C ALA A 156 -0.14 -25.14 -21.42
N GLU A 157 0.00 -24.12 -22.26
CA GLU A 157 0.52 -24.21 -23.64
C GLU A 157 2.04 -24.01 -23.75
N ARG A 158 2.72 -23.61 -22.66
CA ARG A 158 4.18 -23.37 -22.64
C ARG A 158 4.98 -24.65 -22.91
N GLU A 159 6.06 -24.50 -23.67
CA GLU A 159 7.05 -25.57 -23.92
C GLU A 159 7.74 -26.03 -22.63
N ILE A 160 8.09 -25.08 -21.75
CA ILE A 160 8.62 -25.37 -20.42
C ILE A 160 7.43 -25.42 -19.46
N LYS A 161 7.08 -26.63 -19.04
CA LYS A 161 5.98 -26.85 -18.10
C LYS A 161 6.35 -26.36 -16.71
N VAL A 162 5.47 -25.55 -16.13
CA VAL A 162 5.51 -25.20 -14.71
C VAL A 162 4.60 -26.20 -13.99
N GLU A 163 5.19 -26.99 -13.10
CA GLU A 163 4.41 -27.97 -12.35
C GLU A 163 3.48 -27.27 -11.35
N LYS A 164 2.35 -27.92 -11.02
CA LYS A 164 1.40 -27.39 -10.04
C LYS A 164 2.03 -27.20 -8.65
N SER A 165 3.07 -27.97 -8.33
CA SER A 165 3.86 -27.80 -7.10
C SER A 165 4.71 -26.52 -7.10
N ASP A 166 5.05 -26.00 -8.27
CA ASP A 166 5.89 -24.81 -8.44
C ASP A 166 5.06 -23.53 -8.56
N PHE A 167 3.85 -23.62 -9.13
CA PHE A 167 2.90 -22.51 -9.18
C PHE A 167 1.46 -23.00 -9.24
N ASN A 168 0.76 -22.97 -8.11
CA ASN A 168 -0.63 -23.42 -8.02
C ASN A 168 -1.62 -22.27 -8.27
N ILE A 169 -1.90 -22.01 -9.55
CA ILE A 169 -2.85 -20.96 -9.98
C ILE A 169 -4.26 -21.17 -9.41
N ASP A 170 -4.73 -22.42 -9.26
CA ASP A 170 -6.06 -22.71 -8.69
C ASP A 170 -6.14 -22.27 -7.23
N ASN A 171 -5.09 -22.56 -6.45
CA ASN A 171 -5.00 -22.11 -5.06
C ASN A 171 -4.94 -20.58 -4.98
N MET A 172 -4.13 -19.94 -5.83
CA MET A 172 -4.04 -18.49 -5.91
C MET A 172 -5.41 -17.85 -6.17
N LEU A 173 -6.11 -18.29 -7.22
CA LEU A 173 -7.44 -17.77 -7.55
C LEU A 173 -8.43 -18.01 -6.40
N THR A 174 -8.39 -19.17 -5.76
CA THR A 174 -9.25 -19.48 -4.61
C THR A 174 -9.02 -18.53 -3.44
N THR A 175 -7.76 -18.31 -3.04
CA THR A 175 -7.40 -17.40 -1.94
C THR A 175 -7.73 -15.95 -2.26
N MET A 176 -7.48 -15.54 -3.50
CA MET A 176 -7.65 -14.17 -3.96
C MET A 176 -9.11 -13.80 -4.27
N ARG A 177 -10.01 -14.78 -4.35
CA ARG A 177 -11.43 -14.59 -4.66
C ARG A 177 -12.13 -13.59 -3.72
N GLN A 178 -11.70 -13.50 -2.47
CA GLN A 178 -12.27 -12.54 -1.51
C GLN A 178 -12.04 -11.07 -1.87
N TYR A 179 -11.04 -10.77 -2.70
CA TYR A 179 -10.74 -9.41 -3.19
C TYR A 179 -11.28 -9.17 -4.61
N TYR A 180 -11.77 -10.22 -5.26
CA TYR A 180 -12.45 -10.13 -6.56
C TYR A 180 -13.89 -9.65 -6.35
N ARG A 181 -14.53 -9.13 -7.41
CA ARG A 181 -15.93 -8.68 -7.44
C ARG A 181 -16.85 -9.64 -6.64
N ASP A 182 -17.70 -9.05 -5.80
CA ASP A 182 -18.64 -9.75 -4.91
C ASP A 182 -17.96 -10.55 -3.77
N GLY A 183 -16.64 -10.41 -3.62
CA GLY A 183 -15.87 -10.91 -2.49
C GLY A 183 -16.00 -10.02 -1.26
N ARG A 184 -15.66 -10.57 -0.09
CA ARG A 184 -15.74 -9.89 1.21
C ARG A 184 -14.98 -8.54 1.25
N TYR A 185 -13.89 -8.45 0.50
CA TYR A 185 -12.97 -7.31 0.46
C TYR A 185 -12.81 -6.75 -0.96
N ASP A 186 -13.83 -6.87 -1.81
CA ASP A 186 -13.77 -6.41 -3.20
C ASP A 186 -13.45 -4.91 -3.34
N PHE A 187 -13.90 -4.11 -2.38
CA PHE A 187 -13.69 -2.67 -2.29
C PHE A 187 -12.22 -2.29 -2.14
N LEU A 188 -11.38 -3.19 -1.62
CA LEU A 188 -10.04 -2.87 -1.13
C LEU A 188 -9.05 -2.55 -2.24
N LEU A 189 -9.10 -3.31 -3.34
CA LEU A 189 -8.12 -3.27 -4.44
C LEU A 189 -8.71 -2.79 -5.77
N ASN A 190 -9.97 -2.36 -5.77
CA ASN A 190 -10.73 -1.98 -6.96
C ASN A 190 -11.23 -0.52 -6.90
N SER A 191 -10.58 0.35 -6.11
CA SER A 191 -11.00 1.74 -6.02
C SER A 191 -11.01 2.42 -7.40
N THR A 192 -12.13 3.04 -7.74
CA THR A 192 -12.26 3.96 -8.87
C THR A 192 -11.99 5.40 -8.46
N GLU A 193 -11.97 5.66 -7.15
CA GLU A 193 -11.73 6.98 -6.59
C GLU A 193 -10.24 7.19 -6.36
N ASN A 194 -9.68 8.16 -7.08
CA ASN A 194 -8.41 8.77 -6.73
C ASN A 194 -8.66 9.67 -5.52
N ILE A 195 -8.63 9.11 -4.31
CA ILE A 195 -8.35 9.98 -3.17
C ILE A 195 -6.96 10.53 -3.45
N ASP A 196 -6.85 11.84 -3.73
CA ASP A 196 -5.57 12.51 -4.00
C ASP A 196 -4.75 12.54 -2.70
N LEU A 197 -4.25 11.37 -2.31
CA LEU A 197 -3.31 11.23 -1.21
C LEU A 197 -2.00 11.89 -1.60
N LEU A 198 -1.66 11.98 -2.89
CA LEU A 198 -0.39 12.53 -3.34
C LEU A 198 -0.22 13.99 -2.90
N GLY A 199 -1.23 14.83 -3.15
CA GLY A 199 -1.27 16.24 -2.78
C GLY A 199 -1.33 16.49 -1.27
N LYS A 200 -1.98 15.60 -0.51
CA LYS A 200 -2.13 15.76 0.95
C LYS A 200 -0.79 15.63 1.67
N ARG A 201 -0.40 16.64 2.43
CA ARG A 201 0.85 16.66 3.19
C ARG A 201 0.75 16.04 4.56
N PHE A 202 -0.45 15.90 5.12
CA PHE A 202 -0.62 15.32 6.46
C PHE A 202 -1.71 14.25 6.41
N ILE A 203 -1.28 12.99 6.52
CA ILE A 203 -2.14 11.81 6.44
C ILE A 203 -1.89 10.96 7.68
N VAL A 204 -2.94 10.58 8.38
CA VAL A 204 -2.92 9.66 9.50
C VAL A 204 -3.80 8.46 9.16
N PHE A 205 -3.24 7.26 9.30
CA PHE A 205 -3.92 5.98 9.20
C PHE A 205 -4.07 5.39 10.60
N GLU A 206 -5.28 5.40 11.12
CA GLU A 206 -5.68 4.73 12.35
C GLU A 206 -5.92 3.25 12.02
N ILE A 207 -5.13 2.38 12.65
CA ILE A 207 -5.15 0.93 12.39
C ILE A 207 -5.52 0.09 13.62
N ASP A 208 -5.85 0.70 14.77
CA ASP A 208 -6.06 -0.03 16.02
C ASP A 208 -7.24 -1.01 15.92
N SER A 209 -8.27 -0.63 15.16
CA SER A 209 -9.47 -1.47 14.91
C SER A 209 -9.19 -2.72 14.06
N ILE A 210 -8.15 -2.69 13.22
CA ILE A 210 -7.85 -3.76 12.26
C ILE A 210 -6.55 -4.51 12.56
N LYS A 211 -5.74 -4.06 13.53
CA LYS A 211 -4.42 -4.63 13.83
C LYS A 211 -4.45 -6.15 14.13
N GLU A 212 -5.54 -6.64 14.72
CA GLU A 212 -5.71 -8.06 15.04
C GLU A 212 -6.32 -8.86 13.86
N ASN A 213 -6.79 -8.17 12.82
CA ASN A 213 -7.36 -8.81 11.63
C ASN A 213 -6.24 -9.21 10.67
N ARG A 214 -5.87 -10.49 10.74
CA ARG A 214 -4.81 -11.10 9.91
C ARG A 214 -5.05 -11.00 8.40
N GLU A 215 -6.28 -10.80 7.95
CA GLU A 215 -6.60 -10.64 6.53
C GLU A 215 -6.44 -9.18 6.10
N LEU A 216 -7.01 -8.22 6.84
CA LEU A 216 -7.03 -6.81 6.45
C LEU A 216 -5.72 -6.07 6.77
N PHE A 217 -5.09 -6.39 7.90
CA PHE A 217 -3.94 -5.64 8.39
C PHE A 217 -2.76 -5.62 7.41
N PRO A 218 -2.34 -6.76 6.80
CA PRO A 218 -1.27 -6.75 5.80
C PRO A 218 -1.63 -5.89 4.59
N VAL A 219 -2.89 -5.94 4.14
CA VAL A 219 -3.30 -5.19 2.95
C VAL A 219 -3.30 -3.69 3.21
N VAL A 220 -3.86 -3.25 4.33
CA VAL A 220 -3.85 -1.83 4.72
C VAL A 220 -2.41 -1.35 4.89
N THR A 221 -1.53 -2.15 5.50
CA THR A 221 -0.11 -1.82 5.61
C THR A 221 0.54 -1.62 4.24
N ILE A 222 0.26 -2.50 3.26
CA ILE A 222 0.79 -2.35 1.90
C ILE A 222 0.22 -1.11 1.20
N ILE A 223 -1.07 -0.81 1.38
CA ILE A 223 -1.69 0.41 0.84
C ILE A 223 -1.00 1.66 1.40
N ILE A 224 -0.74 1.71 2.71
CA ILE A 224 -0.02 2.81 3.36
C ILE A 224 1.39 2.95 2.77
N MET A 225 2.11 1.84 2.63
CA MET A 225 3.46 1.82 2.06
C MET A 225 3.46 2.28 0.60
N GLU A 226 2.53 1.82 -0.23
CA GLU A 226 2.40 2.24 -1.62
C GLU A 226 2.05 3.73 -1.73
N ALA A 227 1.14 4.24 -0.89
CA ALA A 227 0.83 5.67 -0.82
C ALA A 227 2.07 6.51 -0.47
N PHE A 228 2.89 6.03 0.47
CA PHE A 228 4.14 6.68 0.84
C PHE A 228 5.22 6.62 -0.26
N ILE A 229 5.39 5.44 -0.88
CA ILE A 229 6.33 5.24 -2.00
C ILE A 229 5.94 6.11 -3.19
N ASN A 230 4.65 6.21 -3.51
CA ASN A 230 4.15 7.07 -4.59
C ASN A 230 4.54 8.54 -4.36
N LYS A 231 4.43 9.05 -3.12
CA LYS A 231 4.95 10.38 -2.76
C LYS A 231 6.46 10.50 -2.96
N MET A 232 7.23 9.48 -2.59
CA MET A 232 8.68 9.46 -2.78
C MET A 232 9.05 9.52 -4.26
N ARG A 233 8.30 8.82 -5.12
CA ARG A 233 8.50 8.81 -6.58
C ARG A 233 8.15 10.15 -7.22
N ARG A 234 6.93 10.65 -7.01
CA ARG A 234 6.38 11.80 -7.73
C ARG A 234 6.83 13.16 -7.20
N LEU A 235 7.07 13.33 -5.89
CA LEU A 235 7.34 14.65 -5.29
C LEU A 235 8.84 14.95 -5.13
N LYS A 236 9.64 14.98 -6.20
CA LYS A 236 11.11 15.20 -6.10
C LYS A 236 11.45 16.50 -5.34
N GLY A 237 12.53 16.48 -4.55
CA GLY A 237 12.99 17.63 -3.76
C GLY A 237 12.18 17.92 -2.48
N VAL A 238 10.99 17.35 -2.33
CA VAL A 238 10.16 17.51 -1.12
C VAL A 238 10.56 16.50 -0.05
N ARG A 239 10.60 16.91 1.22
CA ARG A 239 10.89 16.02 2.35
C ARG A 239 9.66 15.18 2.70
N LYS A 240 9.85 13.88 2.97
CA LYS A 240 8.80 12.97 3.42
C LYS A 240 9.17 12.36 4.76
N GLN A 241 8.17 11.97 5.54
CA GLN A 241 8.33 11.24 6.78
C GLN A 241 7.24 10.16 6.87
N LEU A 242 7.67 8.92 7.03
CA LEU A 242 6.81 7.81 7.46
C LEU A 242 7.02 7.63 8.96
N ILE A 243 5.93 7.51 9.71
CA ILE A 243 5.93 7.32 11.16
C ILE A 243 5.06 6.13 11.45
N VAL A 244 5.60 5.18 12.20
CA VAL A 244 4.90 3.96 12.61
C VAL A 244 4.92 3.93 14.13
N GLU A 245 3.77 4.14 14.75
CA GLU A 245 3.58 3.91 16.19
C GLU A 245 3.52 2.41 16.48
N GLU A 246 3.89 2.02 17.70
CA GLU A 246 3.81 0.63 18.17
C GLU A 246 4.49 -0.41 17.23
N ALA A 247 5.54 -0.02 16.51
CA ALA A 247 6.25 -0.83 15.50
C ALA A 247 6.91 -2.15 15.99
N TRP A 248 6.74 -2.50 17.27
CA TRP A 248 7.16 -3.78 17.85
C TRP A 248 6.07 -4.85 17.78
N LYS A 249 4.84 -4.44 17.49
CA LYS A 249 3.70 -5.31 17.16
C LYS A 249 3.71 -5.62 15.68
#